data_AF-A0A202DK37-F1
#
_entry.id   AF-A0A202DK37-F1
#
_cell.length_a   1.000
_cell.length_b   1.000
_cell.length_c   1.000
_cell.angle_alpha   90.00
_cell.angle_beta   90.00
_cell.angle_gamma   90.00
#
_symmetry.space_group_name_H-M   'P 1'
#
loop_
_entity.id
_entity.type
_entity.pdbx_description
1 polymer ?
#
loop_
_entity_poly.entity_id
_entity_poly.type
_entity_poly.pdbx_seq_one_letter_code
_entity_poly.pdbx_strand_id
1 'polypeptide(L)'
;KGFYIKNKNEHKNVIEVEFKFTFSLEGIPVMGFIDRVDQTASGRLAIVDYKTGKAFDKSRVRKDPQLTLYQMACRNILGKEVETVTLYHLNSLTPLTVPAHSSHLEEDLRKNVISAAKGINEENYEAKPDPSGHCRWCDYLQICPALNQKNGRYLKGAQNGSLEENVDRYGKLTNRIEALEEEKKELETNIRSHLSKNGEQQVSGKQYSIHLKSDDLKKEPKLDVIPLEESK
;
A
#
# COMPACT_ATOMS: atom_id res chain seq x y z
N LYS A 1 -18.26 12.77 7.14
CA LYS A 1 -19.30 13.26 8.09
C LYS A 1 -20.41 12.22 8.36
N GLY A 2 -20.88 11.46 7.37
CA GLY A 2 -21.97 10.47 7.56
C GLY A 2 -21.72 9.40 8.63
N PHE A 3 -20.50 8.82 8.70
CA PHE A 3 -20.15 7.83 9.73
C PHE A 3 -20.32 8.34 11.16
N TYR A 4 -19.75 9.51 11.46
CA TYR A 4 -19.85 10.11 12.78
C TYR A 4 -21.31 10.41 13.15
N ILE A 5 -22.07 11.00 12.23
CA ILE A 5 -23.48 11.33 12.47
C ILE A 5 -24.29 10.07 12.77
N LYS A 6 -24.05 8.97 12.05
CA LYS A 6 -24.72 7.69 12.24
C LYS A 6 -24.38 7.04 13.58
N ASN A 7 -23.10 7.01 13.95
CA ASN A 7 -22.63 6.15 15.04
C ASN A 7 -22.26 6.87 16.34
N LYS A 8 -22.36 8.21 16.41
CA LYS A 8 -21.98 9.02 17.61
C LYS A 8 -22.60 8.55 18.94
N ASN A 9 -23.76 7.89 18.88
CA ASN A 9 -24.48 7.42 20.06
C ASN A 9 -24.24 5.93 20.39
N GLU A 10 -23.60 5.18 19.50
CA GLU A 10 -23.42 3.72 19.63
C GLU A 10 -22.03 3.36 20.20
N HIS A 11 -21.05 4.25 20.12
CA HIS A 11 -19.66 4.01 20.54
C HIS A 11 -19.41 4.34 22.01
N LYS A 12 -20.13 3.69 22.94
CA LYS A 12 -20.05 4.05 24.36
C LYS A 12 -18.95 3.32 25.14
N ASN A 13 -18.55 2.13 24.70
CA ASN A 13 -17.66 1.24 25.45
C ASN A 13 -16.45 0.79 24.61
N VAL A 14 -15.76 1.75 23.99
CA VAL A 14 -14.52 1.46 23.26
C VAL A 14 -13.42 1.14 24.27
N ILE A 15 -12.78 -0.02 24.13
CA ILE A 15 -11.64 -0.40 24.98
C ILE A 15 -10.35 0.02 24.28
N GLU A 16 -10.18 -0.35 23.01
CA GLU A 16 -8.97 -0.09 22.23
C GLU A 16 -9.30 0.37 20.81
N VAL A 17 -8.41 1.19 20.25
CA VAL A 17 -8.43 1.67 18.86
C VAL A 17 -7.01 1.56 18.32
N GLU A 18 -6.85 1.11 17.07
CA GLU A 18 -5.54 0.80 16.47
C GLU A 18 -4.70 -0.12 17.39
N PHE A 19 -5.36 -1.13 17.95
CA PHE A 19 -4.80 -2.00 18.97
C PHE A 19 -3.65 -2.84 18.38
N LYS A 20 -2.43 -2.42 18.67
CA LYS A 20 -1.22 -3.16 18.31
C LYS A 20 -1.13 -4.43 19.15
N PHE A 21 -1.02 -5.57 18.49
CA PHE A 21 -0.84 -6.85 19.16
C PHE A 21 0.44 -7.56 18.71
N THR A 22 0.97 -8.37 19.62
CA THR A 22 2.00 -9.38 19.30
C THR A 22 1.79 -10.56 20.24
N PHE A 23 1.67 -11.76 19.68
CA PHE A 23 1.59 -13.00 20.45
C PHE A 23 2.31 -14.13 19.72
N SER A 24 2.66 -15.18 20.45
CA SER A 24 3.30 -16.38 19.90
C SER A 24 2.26 -17.45 19.60
N LEU A 25 2.13 -17.84 18.33
CA LEU A 25 1.34 -18.98 17.88
C LEU A 25 2.30 -20.13 17.62
N GLU A 26 2.42 -21.05 18.58
CA GLU A 26 3.32 -22.22 18.49
C GLU A 26 4.78 -21.86 18.19
N GLY A 27 5.27 -20.80 18.83
CA GLY A 27 6.63 -20.30 18.64
C GLY A 27 6.77 -19.35 17.43
N ILE A 28 5.72 -19.20 16.61
CA ILE A 28 5.70 -18.26 15.49
C ILE A 28 5.19 -16.91 16.02
N PRO A 29 5.98 -15.83 15.95
CA PRO A 29 5.52 -14.50 16.33
C PRO A 29 4.49 -13.99 15.32
N VAL A 30 3.30 -13.64 15.80
CA VAL A 30 2.26 -13.00 14.98
C VAL A 30 1.99 -11.61 15.52
N MET A 31 2.01 -10.63 14.63
CA MET A 31 1.82 -9.22 14.97
C MET A 31 0.84 -8.55 14.00
N GLY A 32 0.18 -7.51 14.48
CA GLY A 32 -0.78 -6.75 13.67
C GLY A 32 -1.45 -5.64 14.47
N PHE A 33 -2.49 -5.08 13.87
CA PHE A 33 -3.30 -4.01 14.43
C PHE A 33 -4.77 -4.35 14.26
N ILE A 34 -5.56 -4.22 15.32
CA ILE A 34 -7.02 -4.31 15.26
C ILE A 34 -7.55 -2.88 15.25
N ASP A 35 -8.30 -2.50 14.21
CA ASP A 35 -8.82 -1.13 14.08
C ASP A 35 -9.56 -0.68 15.34
N ARG A 36 -10.43 -1.56 15.89
CA ARG A 36 -11.18 -1.25 17.11
C ARG A 36 -11.67 -2.48 17.87
N VAL A 37 -11.62 -2.38 19.19
CA VAL A 37 -12.16 -3.36 20.14
C VAL A 37 -13.09 -2.65 21.14
N ASP A 38 -14.32 -3.13 21.24
CA ASP A 38 -15.33 -2.64 22.17
C ASP A 38 -15.64 -3.68 23.27
N GLN A 39 -16.15 -3.21 24.41
CA GLN A 39 -16.79 -4.07 25.39
C GLN A 39 -18.28 -4.20 25.11
N THR A 40 -18.77 -5.44 25.05
CA THR A 40 -20.20 -5.72 24.94
C THR A 40 -20.88 -5.62 26.30
N ALA A 41 -22.22 -5.58 26.30
CA ALA A 41 -23.01 -5.58 27.53
C ALA A 41 -22.81 -6.83 28.40
N SER A 42 -22.38 -7.96 27.80
CA SER A 42 -22.03 -9.18 28.53
C SER A 42 -20.65 -9.13 29.19
N GLY A 43 -19.89 -8.03 28.98
CA GLY A 43 -18.52 -7.88 29.46
C GLY A 43 -17.46 -8.49 28.54
N ARG A 44 -17.87 -9.22 27.49
CA ARG A 44 -17.04 -9.79 26.42
C ARG A 44 -16.60 -8.70 25.42
N LEU A 45 -15.84 -9.11 24.40
CA LEU A 45 -15.30 -8.20 23.40
C LEU A 45 -16.09 -8.24 22.09
N ALA A 46 -16.16 -7.11 21.40
CA ALA A 46 -16.60 -7.01 20.01
C ALA A 46 -15.48 -6.38 19.17
N ILE A 47 -15.14 -7.03 18.05
CA ILE A 47 -14.10 -6.56 17.13
C ILE A 47 -14.76 -5.88 15.93
N VAL A 48 -14.22 -4.73 15.52
CA VAL A 48 -14.64 -4.02 14.32
C VAL A 48 -13.42 -3.72 13.46
N ASP A 49 -13.51 -4.07 12.17
CA ASP A 49 -12.52 -3.74 11.14
C ASP A 49 -13.22 -2.94 10.03
N TYR A 50 -12.63 -1.81 9.64
CA TYR A 50 -13.20 -0.86 8.70
C TYR A 50 -12.65 -1.08 7.29
N LYS A 51 -13.55 -1.26 6.32
CA LYS A 51 -13.18 -1.43 4.91
C LYS A 51 -13.77 -0.35 4.03
N THR A 52 -12.96 0.19 3.13
CA THR A 52 -13.32 1.19 2.09
C THR A 52 -13.42 0.61 0.68
N GLY A 53 -13.17 -0.70 0.53
CA GLY A 53 -13.13 -1.39 -0.77
C GLY A 53 -14.51 -1.67 -1.37
N LYS A 54 -14.60 -2.70 -2.23
CA LYS A 54 -15.87 -3.19 -2.77
C LYS A 54 -16.79 -3.65 -1.64
N ALA A 55 -18.10 -3.49 -1.82
CA ALA A 55 -19.08 -4.06 -0.92
C ALA A 55 -18.95 -5.59 -0.84
N PHE A 56 -19.26 -6.14 0.32
CA PHE A 56 -19.25 -7.57 0.61
C PHE A 56 -20.45 -7.91 1.49
N ASP A 57 -20.68 -9.19 1.74
CA ASP A 57 -21.79 -9.66 2.56
C ASP A 57 -21.30 -10.39 3.83
N LYS A 58 -22.24 -10.89 4.63
CA LYS A 58 -21.93 -11.64 5.85
C LYS A 58 -21.20 -12.96 5.60
N SER A 59 -21.28 -13.55 4.41
CA SER A 59 -20.60 -14.81 4.11
C SER A 59 -19.08 -14.64 4.13
N ARG A 60 -18.58 -13.48 3.67
CA ARG A 60 -17.18 -13.09 3.81
C ARG A 60 -16.78 -13.01 5.28
N VAL A 61 -17.55 -12.26 6.08
CA VAL A 61 -17.24 -12.04 7.50
C VAL A 61 -17.12 -13.37 8.24
N ARG A 62 -18.07 -14.30 8.05
CA ARG A 62 -18.14 -15.61 8.74
C ARG A 62 -16.90 -16.49 8.60
N LYS A 63 -16.06 -16.26 7.60
CA LYS A 63 -14.89 -17.08 7.30
C LYS A 63 -13.63 -16.22 7.13
N ASP A 64 -13.67 -14.97 7.60
CA ASP A 64 -12.58 -14.03 7.38
C ASP A 64 -11.39 -14.39 8.29
N PRO A 65 -10.23 -14.80 7.73
CA PRO A 65 -9.09 -15.24 8.53
C PRO A 65 -8.45 -14.10 9.34
N GLN A 66 -8.57 -12.85 8.89
CA GLN A 66 -8.06 -11.68 9.63
C GLN A 66 -8.87 -11.48 10.91
N LEU A 67 -10.20 -11.56 10.83
CA LEU A 67 -11.06 -11.49 12.02
C LEU A 67 -10.86 -12.68 12.98
N THR A 68 -10.64 -13.90 12.46
CA THR A 68 -10.26 -15.05 13.30
C THR A 68 -8.96 -14.77 14.04
N LEU A 69 -7.96 -14.22 13.36
CA LEU A 69 -6.67 -13.89 13.98
C LEU A 69 -6.82 -12.84 15.09
N TYR A 70 -7.60 -11.80 14.83
CA TYR A 70 -7.90 -10.74 15.80
C TYR A 70 -8.59 -11.29 17.04
N GLN A 71 -9.53 -12.21 16.86
CA GLN A 71 -10.17 -12.90 17.98
C GLN A 71 -9.16 -13.67 18.83
N MET A 72 -8.23 -14.40 18.21
CA MET A 72 -7.15 -15.09 18.93
C MET A 72 -6.24 -14.10 19.67
N ALA A 73 -5.88 -12.97 19.04
CA ALA A 73 -5.05 -11.94 19.67
C ALA A 73 -5.74 -11.33 20.91
N CYS A 74 -7.02 -11.00 20.81
CA CYS A 74 -7.82 -10.50 21.93
C CYS A 74 -7.85 -11.49 23.09
N ARG A 75 -8.06 -12.79 22.83
CA ARG A 75 -8.02 -13.82 23.88
C ARG A 75 -6.65 -13.90 24.55
N ASN A 76 -5.58 -13.89 23.76
CA ASN A 76 -4.21 -14.06 24.27
C ASN A 76 -3.72 -12.85 25.07
N ILE A 77 -4.07 -11.63 24.65
CA ILE A 77 -3.48 -10.40 25.21
C ILE A 77 -4.43 -9.73 26.21
N LEU A 78 -5.72 -9.63 25.88
CA LEU A 78 -6.72 -8.98 26.73
C LEU A 78 -7.38 -9.95 27.71
N GLY A 79 -7.16 -11.27 27.56
CA GLY A 79 -7.69 -12.29 28.46
C GLY A 79 -9.23 -12.41 28.45
N LYS A 80 -9.88 -11.90 27.40
CA LYS A 80 -11.35 -11.90 27.27
C LYS A 80 -11.78 -12.57 25.97
N GLU A 81 -12.87 -13.33 26.05
CA GLU A 81 -13.51 -13.91 24.88
C GLU A 81 -14.19 -12.84 24.01
N VAL A 82 -14.16 -13.08 22.70
CA VAL A 82 -14.90 -12.28 21.72
C VAL A 82 -16.31 -12.84 21.59
N GLU A 83 -17.29 -11.95 21.53
CA GLU A 83 -18.71 -12.26 21.32
C GLU A 83 -19.10 -12.06 19.85
N THR A 84 -18.62 -10.99 19.22
CA THR A 84 -18.90 -10.67 17.81
C THR A 84 -17.69 -10.13 17.08
N VAL A 85 -17.67 -10.38 15.77
CA VAL A 85 -16.73 -9.76 14.84
C VAL A 85 -17.50 -9.06 13.73
N THR A 86 -16.98 -7.92 13.28
CA THR A 86 -17.65 -7.04 12.32
C THR A 86 -16.68 -6.55 11.27
N LEU A 87 -17.04 -6.72 9.99
CA LEU A 87 -16.50 -5.87 8.93
C LEU A 87 -17.46 -4.71 8.70
N TYR A 88 -16.99 -3.48 8.89
CA TYR A 88 -17.78 -2.27 8.67
C TYR A 88 -17.40 -1.66 7.31
N HIS A 89 -18.33 -1.67 6.36
CA HIS A 89 -18.11 -1.05 5.07
C HIS A 89 -18.39 0.45 5.14
N LEU A 90 -17.34 1.28 5.08
CA LEU A 90 -17.42 2.72 5.29
C LEU A 90 -18.21 3.45 4.19
N ASN A 91 -18.12 3.01 2.94
CA ASN A 91 -18.79 3.70 1.83
C ASN A 91 -20.31 3.58 1.90
N SER A 92 -20.82 2.39 2.26
CA SER A 92 -22.27 2.17 2.44
C SER A 92 -22.74 2.39 3.88
N LEU A 93 -21.82 2.70 4.79
CA LEU A 93 -22.06 2.78 6.24
C LEU A 93 -22.73 1.52 6.80
N THR A 94 -22.34 0.34 6.32
CA THR A 94 -23.00 -0.93 6.67
C THR A 94 -22.11 -1.76 7.58
N PRO A 95 -22.51 -2.00 8.84
CA PRO A 95 -21.88 -3.01 9.68
C PRO A 95 -22.37 -4.42 9.27
N LEU A 96 -21.44 -5.32 9.01
CA LEU A 96 -21.72 -6.73 8.77
C LEU A 96 -21.17 -7.54 9.95
N THR A 97 -22.01 -7.66 10.97
CA THR A 97 -21.67 -8.36 12.22
C THR A 97 -22.13 -9.81 12.20
N VAL A 98 -21.28 -10.69 12.72
CA VAL A 98 -21.52 -12.11 12.95
C VAL A 98 -21.02 -12.48 14.36
N PRO A 99 -21.48 -13.61 14.94
CA PRO A 99 -20.89 -14.14 16.17
C PRO A 99 -19.39 -14.43 16.00
N ALA A 100 -18.68 -14.49 17.12
CA ALA A 100 -17.29 -14.95 17.18
C ALA A 100 -17.08 -16.25 16.38
N HIS A 101 -15.92 -16.35 15.73
CA HIS A 101 -15.57 -17.48 14.90
C HIS A 101 -15.38 -18.74 15.75
N SER A 102 -15.70 -19.90 15.18
CA SER A 102 -15.61 -21.18 15.89
C SER A 102 -14.15 -21.61 16.10
N SER A 103 -13.93 -22.46 17.09
CA SER A 103 -12.61 -23.10 17.33
C SER A 103 -12.09 -23.86 16.11
N HIS A 104 -12.98 -24.38 15.26
CA HIS A 104 -12.59 -25.02 14.00
C HIS A 104 -11.92 -24.03 13.03
N LEU A 105 -12.45 -22.81 12.90
CA LEU A 105 -11.83 -21.77 12.07
C LEU A 105 -10.51 -21.29 12.67
N GLU A 106 -10.41 -21.20 13.99
CA GLU A 106 -9.14 -20.90 14.68
C GLU A 106 -8.08 -21.98 14.39
N GLU A 107 -8.47 -23.25 14.41
CA GLU A 107 -7.58 -24.38 14.13
C GLU A 107 -7.15 -24.43 12.65
N ASP A 108 -8.05 -24.16 11.72
CA ASP A 108 -7.70 -24.08 10.30
C ASP A 108 -6.74 -22.91 10.04
N LEU A 109 -6.98 -21.75 10.67
CA LEU A 109 -6.07 -20.62 10.60
C LEU A 109 -4.70 -20.97 11.19
N ARG A 110 -4.66 -21.64 12.34
CA ARG A 110 -3.43 -22.09 12.99
C ARG A 110 -2.58 -22.94 12.04
N LYS A 111 -3.18 -23.94 11.40
CA LYS A 111 -2.51 -24.79 10.40
C LYS A 111 -1.98 -23.97 9.22
N ASN A 112 -2.76 -23.00 8.74
CA ASN A 112 -2.35 -22.13 7.65
C ASN A 112 -1.14 -21.26 8.04
N VAL A 113 -1.12 -20.70 9.25
CA VAL A 113 0.01 -19.92 9.77
C VAL A 113 1.27 -20.77 9.87
N ILE A 114 1.16 -21.97 10.44
CA ILE A 114 2.30 -22.92 10.56
C ILE A 114 2.83 -23.32 9.18
N SER A 115 1.93 -23.67 8.27
CA SER A 115 2.28 -24.04 6.89
C SER A 115 2.97 -22.89 6.16
N ALA A 116 2.46 -21.66 6.30
CA ALA A 116 3.07 -20.47 5.72
C ALA A 116 4.45 -20.18 6.31
N ALA A 117 4.59 -20.21 7.64
CA ALA A 117 5.87 -19.97 8.32
C ALA A 117 6.93 -21.02 7.92
N LYS A 118 6.53 -22.29 7.83
CA LYS A 118 7.40 -23.36 7.34
C LYS A 118 7.85 -23.10 5.90
N GLY A 119 6.91 -22.77 5.01
CA GLY A 119 7.21 -22.47 3.61
C GLY A 119 8.17 -21.29 3.45
N ILE A 120 8.01 -20.24 4.27
CA ILE A 120 8.92 -19.08 4.28
C ILE A 120 10.33 -19.51 4.73
N ASN A 121 10.45 -20.26 5.83
CA ASN A 121 11.74 -20.72 6.36
C ASN A 121 12.48 -21.67 5.40
N GLU A 122 11.73 -22.43 4.60
CA GLU A 122 12.26 -23.35 3.58
C GLU A 122 12.48 -22.66 2.21
N GLU A 123 12.27 -21.35 2.12
CA GLU A 123 12.31 -20.56 0.87
C GLU A 123 11.41 -21.14 -0.25
N ASN A 124 10.32 -21.78 0.16
CA ASN A 124 9.37 -22.40 -0.76
C ASN A 124 8.35 -21.37 -1.27
N TYR A 125 8.71 -20.72 -2.36
CA TYR A 125 7.88 -19.74 -3.08
C TYR A 125 7.27 -20.29 -4.37
N GLU A 126 6.99 -21.60 -4.43
CA GLU A 126 6.34 -22.20 -5.58
C GLU A 126 5.04 -21.44 -5.91
N ALA A 127 4.96 -20.89 -7.12
CA ALA A 127 3.80 -20.16 -7.55
C ALA A 127 2.59 -21.09 -7.65
N LYS A 128 1.51 -20.74 -6.93
CA LYS A 128 0.23 -21.45 -6.92
C LYS A 128 -0.85 -20.55 -7.52
N PRO A 129 -0.98 -20.48 -8.86
CA PRO A 129 -1.99 -19.64 -9.51
C PRO A 129 -3.39 -19.94 -9.01
N ASP A 130 -4.14 -18.90 -8.68
CA ASP A 130 -5.51 -19.05 -8.21
C ASP A 130 -6.48 -19.18 -9.40
N PRO A 131 -7.23 -20.29 -9.51
CA PRO A 131 -8.25 -20.45 -10.55
C PRO A 131 -9.40 -19.43 -10.45
N SER A 132 -9.55 -18.77 -9.31
CA SER A 132 -10.54 -17.72 -9.05
C SER A 132 -10.20 -16.38 -9.70
N GLY A 133 -9.04 -16.30 -10.39
CA GLY A 133 -8.67 -15.15 -11.21
C GLY A 133 -7.92 -14.04 -10.47
N HIS A 134 -7.44 -14.28 -9.24
CA HIS A 134 -6.63 -13.30 -8.52
C HIS A 134 -5.30 -12.98 -9.21
N CYS A 135 -4.77 -13.90 -10.02
CA CYS A 135 -3.55 -13.66 -10.79
C CYS A 135 -3.62 -12.46 -11.74
N ARG A 136 -4.82 -12.07 -12.20
CA ARG A 136 -5.02 -10.92 -13.12
C ARG A 136 -4.63 -9.57 -12.48
N TRP A 137 -4.70 -9.47 -11.16
CA TRP A 137 -4.44 -8.24 -10.39
C TRP A 137 -3.23 -8.42 -9.47
N CYS A 138 -2.40 -9.44 -9.71
CA CYS A 138 -1.21 -9.70 -8.91
C CYS A 138 -0.08 -8.74 -9.33
N ASP A 139 0.45 -7.97 -8.39
CA ASP A 139 1.57 -7.05 -8.65
C ASP A 139 2.84 -7.79 -9.10
N TYR A 140 2.98 -9.07 -8.72
CA TYR A 140 4.11 -9.93 -9.09
C TYR A 140 3.89 -10.69 -10.41
N LEU A 141 2.84 -10.39 -11.17
CA LEU A 141 2.50 -11.09 -12.41
C LEU A 141 3.67 -11.13 -13.40
N GLN A 142 4.41 -10.03 -13.54
CA GLN A 142 5.52 -9.89 -14.51
C GLN A 142 6.72 -10.80 -14.21
N ILE A 143 6.87 -11.27 -12.96
CA ILE A 143 7.96 -12.15 -12.54
C ILE A 143 7.46 -13.55 -12.17
N CYS A 144 6.16 -13.82 -12.30
CA CYS A 144 5.55 -15.06 -11.83
C CYS A 144 5.97 -16.24 -12.71
N PRO A 145 6.70 -17.25 -12.18
CA PRO A 145 7.18 -18.37 -13.00
C PRO A 145 6.05 -19.22 -13.59
N ALA A 146 4.92 -19.35 -12.88
CA ALA A 146 3.78 -20.13 -13.34
C ALA A 146 3.03 -19.50 -14.52
N LEU A 147 3.10 -18.18 -14.70
CA LEU A 147 2.41 -17.46 -15.79
C LEU A 147 3.38 -16.95 -16.86
N ASN A 148 4.64 -16.68 -16.51
CA ASN A 148 5.69 -16.35 -17.47
C ASN A 148 6.04 -17.51 -18.40
N GLN A 149 5.78 -18.77 -18.00
CA GLN A 149 6.12 -19.94 -18.83
C GLN A 149 4.94 -20.56 -19.59
N LYS A 150 3.68 -20.26 -19.24
CA LYS A 150 2.53 -21.09 -19.66
C LYS A 150 1.40 -20.43 -20.45
N ASN A 151 1.42 -19.14 -20.74
CA ASN A 151 0.43 -18.54 -21.64
C ASN A 151 1.09 -17.54 -22.58
N GLY A 152 1.18 -17.89 -23.86
CA GLY A 152 1.70 -17.06 -24.97
C GLY A 152 0.87 -15.80 -25.27
N ARG A 153 0.51 -15.03 -24.24
CA ARG A 153 -0.04 -13.68 -24.32
C ARG A 153 0.81 -12.81 -23.39
N TYR A 154 1.59 -11.93 -24.03
CA TYR A 154 2.41 -10.85 -23.46
C TYR A 154 3.92 -11.01 -23.31
N LEU A 155 4.54 -11.99 -23.98
CA LEU A 155 5.93 -11.84 -24.47
C LEU A 155 6.04 -12.48 -25.86
N LYS A 156 5.44 -11.87 -26.89
CA LYS A 156 6.16 -11.89 -28.17
C LYS A 156 7.26 -10.86 -27.98
N GLY A 157 8.47 -11.31 -27.64
CA GLY A 157 9.66 -10.54 -27.97
C GLY A 157 9.50 -10.05 -29.41
N ALA A 158 9.92 -8.83 -29.70
CA ALA A 158 9.79 -8.28 -31.04
C ALA A 158 10.37 -9.31 -32.02
N GLN A 159 9.53 -9.96 -32.83
CA GLN A 159 9.99 -10.99 -33.80
C GLN A 159 10.77 -10.36 -34.98
N ASN A 160 11.11 -9.07 -34.83
CA ASN A 160 11.80 -8.21 -35.74
C ASN A 160 12.92 -7.55 -34.94
N GLY A 161 14.18 -7.88 -35.24
CA GLY A 161 15.35 -7.38 -34.51
C GLY A 161 15.43 -5.86 -34.46
N SER A 162 14.90 -5.16 -35.47
CA SER A 162 14.85 -3.69 -35.47
C SER A 162 13.93 -3.11 -34.40
N LEU A 163 12.83 -3.80 -34.05
CA LEU A 163 11.93 -3.33 -32.99
C LEU A 163 12.49 -3.66 -31.60
N GLU A 164 13.22 -4.76 -31.44
CA GLU A 164 13.94 -5.08 -30.20
C GLU A 164 15.00 -4.01 -29.88
N GLU A 165 15.82 -3.64 -30.86
CA GLU A 165 16.79 -2.55 -30.73
C GLU A 165 16.13 -1.21 -30.36
N ASN A 166 14.94 -0.92 -30.90
CA ASN A 166 14.20 0.29 -30.58
C ASN A 166 13.68 0.29 -29.13
N VAL A 167 13.17 -0.84 -28.65
CA VAL A 167 12.68 -0.98 -27.27
C VAL A 167 13.84 -0.81 -26.27
N ASP A 168 14.97 -1.45 -26.53
CA ASP A 168 16.17 -1.30 -25.70
C ASP A 168 16.71 0.12 -25.72
N ARG A 169 16.75 0.75 -26.90
CA ARG A 169 17.18 2.15 -27.04
C ARG A 169 16.24 3.09 -26.30
N TYR A 170 14.93 2.85 -26.35
CA TYR A 170 13.95 3.63 -25.61
C TYR A 170 14.18 3.53 -24.10
N GLY A 171 14.31 2.32 -23.54
CA GLY A 171 14.58 2.13 -22.11
C GLY A 171 15.87 2.82 -21.65
N LYS A 172 16.95 2.72 -22.45
CA LYS A 172 18.23 3.43 -22.19
C LYS A 172 18.06 4.95 -22.20
N LEU A 173 17.28 5.49 -23.13
CA LEU A 173 17.00 6.92 -23.21
C LEU A 173 16.17 7.39 -22.01
N THR A 174 15.16 6.64 -21.58
CA THR A 174 14.35 6.95 -20.39
C THR A 174 15.22 7.05 -19.15
N ASN A 175 16.08 6.06 -18.88
CA ASN A 175 17.00 6.10 -17.75
C ASN A 175 17.96 7.30 -17.82
N ARG A 176 18.39 7.69 -19.03
CA ARG A 176 19.25 8.85 -19.22
C ARG A 176 18.51 10.16 -18.99
N ILE A 177 17.25 10.26 -19.41
CA ILE A 177 16.38 11.42 -19.15
C ILE A 177 16.19 11.58 -17.64
N GLU A 178 15.84 10.51 -16.93
CA GLU A 178 15.67 10.54 -15.46
C GLU A 178 16.95 11.01 -14.76
N ALA A 179 18.12 10.51 -15.17
CA ALA A 179 19.40 10.94 -14.60
C ALA A 179 19.72 12.43 -14.90
N LEU A 180 19.43 12.89 -16.12
CA LEU A 180 19.63 14.30 -16.51
C LEU A 180 18.65 15.24 -15.80
N GLU A 181 17.43 14.79 -15.51
CA GLU A 181 16.44 15.56 -14.74
C GLU A 181 16.87 15.75 -13.29
N GLU A 182 17.44 14.72 -12.65
CA GLU A 182 17.97 14.84 -11.29
C GLU A 182 19.21 15.74 -11.24
N GLU A 183 20.15 15.58 -12.19
CA GLU A 183 21.31 16.48 -12.33
C GLU A 183 20.87 17.94 -12.54
N LYS A 184 19.88 18.16 -13.41
CA LYS A 184 19.30 19.48 -13.65
C LYS A 184 18.74 20.07 -12.35
N LYS A 185 17.99 19.30 -11.56
CA LYS A 185 17.38 19.75 -10.31
C LYS A 185 18.42 20.15 -9.26
N GLU A 186 19.54 19.43 -9.18
CA GLU A 186 20.67 19.80 -8.33
C GLU A 186 21.27 21.15 -8.76
N LEU A 187 21.49 21.33 -10.06
CA LEU A 187 21.97 22.61 -10.62
C LEU A 187 20.99 23.76 -10.32
N GLU A 188 19.68 23.57 -10.54
CA GLU A 188 18.66 24.56 -10.24
C GLU A 188 18.68 24.98 -8.76
N THR A 189 18.87 24.01 -7.85
CA THR A 189 18.99 24.26 -6.41
C THR A 189 20.22 25.12 -6.09
N ASN A 190 21.37 24.79 -6.68
CA ASN A 190 22.61 25.52 -6.50
C ASN A 190 22.52 26.96 -7.04
N ILE A 191 21.94 27.14 -8.22
CA ILE A 191 21.73 28.45 -8.84
C ILE A 191 20.78 29.31 -8.00
N ARG A 192 19.64 28.75 -7.55
CA ARG A 192 18.69 29.47 -6.68
C ARG A 192 19.34 29.91 -5.38
N SER A 193 20.12 29.03 -4.75
CA SER A 193 20.88 29.31 -3.53
C SER A 193 21.87 30.46 -3.73
N HIS A 194 22.59 30.48 -4.86
CA HIS A 194 23.50 31.58 -5.21
C HIS A 194 22.76 32.91 -5.38
N LEU A 195 21.74 32.95 -6.24
CA LEU A 195 20.96 34.15 -6.52
C LEU A 195 20.32 34.72 -5.24
N SER A 196 19.75 33.86 -4.39
CA SER A 196 19.15 34.28 -3.12
C SER A 196 20.17 34.83 -2.12
N LYS A 197 21.37 34.22 -2.01
CA LYS A 197 22.43 34.68 -1.10
C LYS A 197 23.00 36.05 -1.51
N ASN A 198 23.09 36.30 -2.82
CA ASN A 198 23.67 37.53 -3.35
C ASN A 198 22.64 38.64 -3.63
N GLY A 199 21.34 38.35 -3.50
CA GLY A 199 20.28 39.29 -3.83
C GLY A 199 20.16 39.59 -5.33
N GLU A 200 20.60 38.65 -6.18
CA GLU A 200 20.66 38.79 -7.63
C GLU A 200 19.41 38.18 -8.28
N GLN A 201 19.00 38.72 -9.42
CA GLN A 201 17.86 38.21 -10.21
C GLN A 201 18.29 37.41 -11.45
N GLN A 202 19.59 37.40 -11.76
CA GLN A 202 20.13 36.70 -12.93
C GLN A 202 21.60 36.30 -12.71
N VAL A 203 22.03 35.24 -13.39
CA VAL A 203 23.43 34.79 -13.43
C VAL A 203 23.77 34.26 -14.83
N SER A 204 24.97 34.54 -15.32
CA SER A 204 25.40 34.12 -16.66
C SER A 204 26.64 33.23 -16.63
N GLY A 205 26.61 32.15 -17.40
CA GLY A 205 27.77 31.34 -17.74
C GLY A 205 28.40 31.77 -19.07
N LYS A 206 29.23 30.89 -19.65
CA LYS A 206 29.91 31.18 -20.93
C LYS A 206 28.97 31.19 -22.15
N GLN A 207 27.87 30.44 -22.09
CA GLN A 207 26.98 30.22 -23.23
C GLN A 207 25.51 30.54 -22.93
N TYR A 208 25.12 30.60 -21.66
CA TYR A 208 23.72 30.75 -21.24
C TYR A 208 23.61 31.73 -20.07
N SER A 209 22.49 32.43 -19.99
CA SER A 209 22.05 33.22 -18.84
C SER A 209 20.83 32.59 -18.20
N ILE A 210 20.71 32.70 -16.88
CA ILE A 210 19.58 32.19 -16.11
C ILE A 210 18.94 33.36 -15.37
N HIS A 211 17.63 33.54 -15.55
CA HIS A 211 16.85 34.61 -14.95
C HIS A 211 15.78 34.04 -14.01
N LEU A 212 15.59 34.66 -12.85
CA LEU A 212 14.47 34.36 -11.96
C LEU A 212 13.21 35.06 -12.49
N LYS A 213 12.23 34.29 -12.96
CA LYS A 213 10.89 34.81 -13.25
C LYS A 213 10.02 34.74 -12.00
N SER A 214 9.60 35.90 -11.51
CA SER A 214 8.60 36.01 -10.44
C SER A 214 7.18 35.93 -11.02
N ASP A 215 6.69 34.72 -11.28
CA ASP A 215 5.27 34.53 -11.59
C ASP A 215 4.52 34.13 -10.31
N ASP A 216 3.74 35.08 -9.80
CA ASP A 216 2.86 35.00 -8.62
C ASP A 216 3.54 34.84 -7.25
N LEU A 217 3.09 35.65 -6.28
CA LEU A 217 3.47 35.65 -4.85
C LEU A 217 3.19 34.34 -4.08
N LYS A 218 2.80 33.25 -4.77
CA LYS A 218 2.37 31.97 -4.17
C LYS A 218 3.05 30.73 -4.77
N LYS A 219 4.03 30.87 -5.67
CA LYS A 219 4.79 29.75 -6.26
C LYS A 219 6.29 30.02 -6.19
N GLU A 220 7.09 28.96 -6.13
CA GLU A 220 8.54 29.10 -6.27
C GLU A 220 8.88 29.70 -7.65
N PRO A 221 9.77 30.71 -7.72
CA PRO A 221 10.13 31.36 -8.97
C PRO A 221 10.81 30.38 -9.92
N LYS A 222 10.45 30.46 -11.21
CA LYS A 222 11.00 29.61 -12.26
C LYS A 222 12.33 30.16 -12.77
N LEU A 223 13.25 29.26 -13.13
CA LEU A 223 14.48 29.64 -13.83
C LEU A 223 14.23 29.63 -15.34
N ASP A 224 14.48 30.76 -15.97
CA ASP A 224 14.41 30.93 -17.42
C ASP A 224 15.83 30.85 -17.99
N VAL A 225 16.09 29.89 -18.88
CA VAL A 225 17.42 29.65 -19.47
C VAL A 225 17.46 30.27 -20.86
N ILE A 226 18.36 31.22 -21.06
CA ILE A 226 18.47 32.02 -22.29
C ILE A 226 19.85 31.80 -22.92
N PRO A 227 19.95 31.35 -24.18
CA PRO A 227 21.22 31.31 -24.91
C PRO A 227 21.78 32.73 -25.10
N LEU A 228 23.10 32.92 -24.86
CA LEU A 228 23.71 34.26 -24.97
C LEU A 228 23.81 34.77 -26.42
N GLU A 229 23.74 33.89 -27.42
CA GLU A 229 23.78 34.27 -28.84
C GLU A 229 22.50 34.97 -29.34
N GLU A 230 21.39 34.88 -28.60
CA GLU A 230 20.09 35.49 -28.95
C GLU A 230 19.80 36.81 -28.19
N SER A 231 20.79 37.35 -27.47
CA SER A 231 20.65 38.53 -26.60
C SER A 231 21.07 39.88 -27.22
N LYS A 232 21.22 39.95 -28.55
CA LYS A 232 21.52 41.17 -29.32
C LYS A 232 20.32 41.71 -30.07
#